data_AF-A0A7C1ZRF8-F1
#
_entry.id   AF-A0A7C1ZRF8-F1
#
_cell.length_a   1.000
_cell.length_b   1.000
_cell.length_c   1.000
_cell.angle_alpha   90.00
_cell.angle_beta   90.00
_cell.angle_gamma   90.00
#
_symmetry.space_group_name_H-M   'P 1'
#
loop_
_entity.id
_entity.type
_entity.pdbx_description
1 polymer ?
#
loop_
_entity_poly.entity_id
_entity_poly.type
_entity_poly.pdbx_seq_one_letter_code
_entity_poly.pdbx_strand_id
1 'polypeptide(L)'
;MKHQLDRIGEYKLESFTRNRQNITLIASEGWKKHSVHAIIEVDVTKAREIIKRYKREGRDISFTGWIIKCVAQAISEYSILNAYREGKRKMIIFKDVDIPIPIEVKIGDERFLTAYIIRKANEKTIEEITNEIRNAQSKGIDKSKVVAIKDLTLFERVVLKSPLFIKKIVLKMTRNKGIFKKKHMGTV
;
A
#
# COMPACT_ATOMS: atom_id res chain seq x y z
N MET A 1 17.06 34.78 17.88
CA MET A 1 17.70 33.95 16.84
C MET A 1 19.20 34.01 17.08
N LYS A 2 19.86 32.89 17.37
CA LYS A 2 21.32 32.87 17.52
C LYS A 2 21.94 32.55 16.16
N HIS A 3 22.50 33.57 15.51
CA HIS A 3 23.34 33.41 14.33
C HIS A 3 24.72 32.90 14.79
N GLN A 4 25.00 31.62 14.58
CA GLN A 4 26.36 31.09 14.60
C GLN A 4 26.77 30.83 13.15
N LEU A 5 27.72 31.63 12.65
CA LEU A 5 28.42 31.42 11.38
C LEU A 5 29.33 30.20 11.53
N ASP A 6 28.77 29.02 11.30
CA ASP A 6 29.53 27.78 11.16
C ASP A 6 30.00 27.63 9.69
N ARG A 7 31.02 26.79 9.41
CA ARG A 7 31.57 26.54 8.05
C ARG A 7 30.52 26.05 7.03
N ILE A 8 29.33 25.72 7.52
CA ILE A 8 28.23 25.08 6.82
C ILE A 8 27.24 26.12 6.26
N GLY A 9 27.37 27.40 6.65
CA GLY A 9 26.45 28.46 6.25
C GLY A 9 25.10 28.39 6.98
N GLU A 10 24.09 29.09 6.45
CA GLU A 10 22.76 29.14 7.05
C GLU A 10 21.98 27.85 6.82
N TYR A 11 21.40 27.30 7.89
CA TYR A 11 20.55 26.11 7.80
C TYR A 11 19.29 26.28 8.65
N LYS A 12 18.23 25.58 8.23
CA LYS A 12 16.98 25.48 8.98
C LYS A 12 16.76 24.03 9.39
N LEU A 13 16.58 23.81 10.70
CA LEU A 13 16.12 22.52 11.21
C LEU A 13 14.60 22.49 11.22
N GLU A 14 14.03 21.47 10.57
CA GLU A 14 12.60 21.20 10.64
C GLU A 14 12.36 19.79 11.17
N SER A 15 11.35 19.66 12.04
CA SER A 15 10.93 18.37 12.57
C SER A 15 10.04 17.64 11.57
N PHE A 16 10.24 16.34 11.42
CA PHE A 16 9.31 15.52 10.64
C PHE A 16 7.91 15.55 11.24
N THR A 17 6.90 15.69 10.39
CA THR A 17 5.50 15.53 10.79
C THR A 17 5.26 14.12 11.34
N ARG A 18 4.25 13.98 12.21
CA ARG A 18 3.89 12.68 12.81
C ARG A 18 3.58 11.61 11.76
N ASN A 19 3.00 12.00 10.62
CA ASN A 19 2.72 11.10 9.51
C ASN A 19 4.01 10.58 8.87
N ARG A 20 5.00 11.46 8.62
CA ARG A 20 6.31 11.04 8.09
C ARG A 20 7.01 10.08 9.06
N GLN A 21 7.00 10.37 10.36
CA GLN A 21 7.55 9.47 11.37
C GLN A 21 6.87 8.08 11.36
N ASN A 22 5.54 8.03 11.18
CA ASN A 22 4.81 6.76 11.05
C ASN A 22 5.18 5.99 9.78
N ILE A 23 5.34 6.68 8.65
CA ILE A 23 5.77 6.07 7.38
C ILE A 23 7.17 5.48 7.53
N THR A 24 8.12 6.23 8.09
CA THR A 24 9.48 5.74 8.36
C THR A 24 9.46 4.50 9.24
N LEU A 25 8.62 4.47 10.26
CA LEU A 25 8.48 3.31 11.14
C LEU A 25 7.97 2.07 10.38
N ILE A 26 6.91 2.21 9.59
CA ILE A 26 6.35 1.10 8.79
C ILE A 26 7.36 0.61 7.75
N ALA A 27 8.03 1.53 7.04
CA ALA A 27 9.06 1.20 6.05
C ALA A 27 10.23 0.44 6.69
N SER A 28 10.70 0.88 7.86
CA SER A 28 11.79 0.21 8.60
C SER A 28 11.43 -1.22 9.03
N GLU A 29 10.15 -1.52 9.28
CA GLU A 29 9.71 -2.89 9.56
C GLU A 29 9.66 -3.74 8.28
N GLY A 30 9.27 -3.13 7.15
CA GLY A 30 9.33 -3.78 5.84
C GLY A 30 10.73 -4.24 5.45
N TRP A 31 11.75 -3.43 5.73
CA TRP A 31 13.16 -3.74 5.44
C TRP A 31 13.76 -4.87 6.28
N LYS A 32 13.11 -5.30 7.36
CA LYS A 32 13.57 -6.45 8.16
C LYS A 32 13.23 -7.79 7.51
N LYS A 33 12.44 -7.80 6.44
CA LYS A 33 12.12 -9.02 5.70
C LYS A 33 13.34 -9.46 4.89
N HIS A 34 13.55 -10.77 4.82
CA HIS A 34 14.53 -11.34 3.91
C HIS A 34 13.93 -11.30 2.49
N SER A 35 14.24 -10.26 1.75
CA SER A 35 13.71 -10.02 0.40
C SER A 35 14.69 -10.51 -0.65
N VAL A 36 14.16 -11.19 -1.67
CA VAL A 36 14.85 -11.50 -2.92
C VAL A 36 14.27 -10.58 -3.99
N HIS A 37 15.14 -9.92 -4.74
CA HIS A 37 14.75 -9.01 -5.82
C HIS A 37 14.97 -9.68 -7.17
N ALA A 38 13.98 -9.63 -8.04
CA ALA A 38 14.06 -10.11 -9.41
C ALA A 38 13.65 -8.98 -10.36
N ILE A 39 14.37 -8.88 -11.48
CA ILE A 39 14.05 -7.96 -12.58
C ILE A 39 13.53 -8.82 -13.72
N ILE A 40 12.41 -8.42 -14.32
CA ILE A 40 11.82 -9.06 -15.48
C ILE A 40 11.51 -8.01 -16.54
N GLU A 41 11.62 -8.42 -17.80
CA GLU A 41 11.15 -7.65 -18.94
C GLU A 41 9.93 -8.35 -19.53
N VAL A 42 8.86 -7.60 -19.80
CA VAL A 42 7.61 -8.13 -20.31
C VAL A 42 7.14 -7.24 -21.46
N ASP A 43 6.92 -7.84 -22.63
CA ASP A 43 6.28 -7.14 -23.75
C ASP A 43 4.79 -6.92 -23.46
N VAL A 44 4.40 -5.64 -23.40
CA VAL A 44 3.02 -5.20 -23.12
C VAL A 44 2.35 -4.57 -24.33
N THR A 45 2.93 -4.67 -25.53
CA THR A 45 2.46 -4.00 -26.75
C THR A 45 1.01 -4.35 -27.05
N LYS A 46 0.70 -5.65 -27.15
CA LYS A 46 -0.66 -6.14 -27.41
C LYS A 46 -1.65 -5.72 -26.33
N ALA A 47 -1.25 -5.77 -25.05
CA ALA A 47 -2.10 -5.33 -23.95
C ALA A 47 -2.45 -3.84 -24.06
N ARG A 48 -1.46 -2.99 -24.39
CA ARG A 48 -1.68 -1.54 -24.57
C ARG A 48 -2.57 -1.22 -25.76
N GLU A 49 -2.45 -1.95 -26.87
CA GLU A 49 -3.33 -1.80 -28.02
C GLU A 49 -4.77 -2.16 -27.69
N ILE A 50 -4.98 -3.30 -27.03
CA ILE A 50 -6.30 -3.75 -26.56
C ILE A 50 -6.91 -2.72 -25.61
N ILE A 51 -6.14 -2.23 -24.65
CA ILE A 51 -6.60 -1.19 -23.70
C ILE A 51 -7.02 0.09 -24.43
N LYS A 52 -6.24 0.55 -25.41
CA LYS A 52 -6.59 1.72 -26.23
C LYS A 52 -7.88 1.51 -27.02
N ARG A 53 -8.07 0.31 -27.59
CA ARG A 53 -9.28 -0.03 -28.34
C ARG A 53 -10.52 0.00 -27.44
N TYR A 54 -10.50 -0.67 -26.29
CA TYR A 54 -11.61 -0.64 -25.33
C TYR A 54 -11.96 0.77 -24.88
N LYS A 55 -10.97 1.63 -24.64
CA LYS A 55 -11.21 3.05 -24.31
C LYS A 55 -11.94 3.80 -25.43
N ARG A 56 -11.62 3.53 -26.70
CA ARG A 56 -12.32 4.14 -27.85
C ARG A 56 -13.76 3.65 -27.97
N GLU A 57 -14.02 2.41 -27.56
CA GLU A 57 -15.36 1.81 -27.50
C GLU A 57 -16.16 2.25 -26.27
N GLY A 58 -15.66 3.22 -25.49
CA GLY A 58 -16.33 3.74 -24.30
C GLY A 58 -16.19 2.86 -23.04
N ARG A 59 -15.41 1.76 -23.10
CA ARG A 59 -15.12 0.92 -21.95
C ARG A 59 -13.87 1.41 -21.23
N ASP A 60 -14.04 1.72 -19.95
CA ASP A 60 -13.00 2.33 -19.17
C ASP A 60 -12.11 1.31 -18.44
N ILE A 61 -10.99 0.96 -19.08
CA ILE A 61 -9.96 0.09 -18.49
C ILE A 61 -8.61 0.80 -18.38
N SER A 62 -7.89 0.57 -17.28
CA SER A 62 -6.58 1.14 -17.01
C SER A 62 -5.47 0.11 -17.14
N PHE A 63 -4.28 0.58 -17.53
CA PHE A 63 -3.08 -0.26 -17.58
C PHE A 63 -2.72 -0.80 -16.19
N THR A 64 -2.84 0.02 -15.15
CA THR A 64 -2.65 -0.42 -13.75
C THR A 64 -3.66 -1.49 -13.35
N GLY A 65 -4.94 -1.32 -13.69
CA GLY A 65 -5.97 -2.33 -13.43
C GLY A 65 -5.69 -3.66 -14.13
N TRP A 66 -5.18 -3.61 -15.37
CA TRP A 66 -4.73 -4.80 -16.09
C TRP A 66 -3.54 -5.49 -15.41
N ILE A 67 -2.50 -4.75 -15.00
CA ILE A 67 -1.36 -5.30 -14.25
C ILE A 67 -1.83 -5.98 -12.97
N ILE A 68 -2.71 -5.32 -12.20
CA ILE A 68 -3.25 -5.86 -10.93
C ILE A 68 -4.00 -7.16 -11.20
N LYS A 69 -4.78 -7.23 -12.29
CA LYS A 69 -5.47 -8.47 -12.67
C LYS A 69 -4.48 -9.58 -13.03
N CYS A 70 -3.40 -9.28 -13.76
CA CYS A 70 -2.34 -10.26 -14.06
C CYS A 70 -1.67 -10.78 -12.78
N VAL A 71 -1.31 -9.89 -11.85
CA VAL A 71 -0.73 -10.27 -10.55
C VAL A 71 -1.71 -11.13 -9.76
N ALA A 72 -2.97 -10.72 -9.67
CA ALA A 72 -3.98 -11.46 -8.93
C ALA A 72 -4.23 -12.86 -9.51
N GLN A 73 -4.19 -12.99 -10.84
CA GLN A 73 -4.31 -14.27 -11.52
C GLN A 73 -3.11 -15.18 -11.21
N ALA A 74 -1.88 -14.68 -11.39
CA ALA A 74 -0.66 -15.45 -11.12
C ALA A 74 -0.60 -15.92 -9.65
N ILE A 75 -0.98 -15.06 -8.70
CA ILE A 75 -1.03 -15.42 -7.27
C ILE A 75 -2.13 -16.45 -6.98
N SER A 76 -3.24 -16.42 -7.71
CA SER A 76 -4.30 -17.42 -7.57
C SER A 76 -3.86 -18.80 -8.06
N GLU A 77 -3.10 -18.84 -9.17
CA GLU A 77 -2.52 -20.08 -9.72
C GLU A 77 -1.40 -20.64 -8.82
N TYR A 78 -0.62 -19.75 -8.19
CA TYR A 78 0.48 -20.11 -7.28
C TYR A 78 0.20 -19.66 -5.84
N SER A 79 -0.89 -20.21 -5.26
CA SER A 79 -1.43 -19.78 -3.95
C SER A 79 -0.43 -19.73 -2.79
N ILE A 80 0.66 -20.51 -2.83
CA ILE A 80 1.73 -20.47 -1.82
C ILE A 80 2.37 -19.08 -1.67
N LEU A 81 2.33 -18.27 -2.73
CA LEU A 81 2.79 -16.87 -2.72
C LEU A 81 1.82 -15.94 -1.98
N ASN A 82 0.55 -16.34 -1.84
CA ASN A 82 -0.48 -15.60 -1.12
C ASN A 82 -0.54 -15.97 0.37
N ALA A 83 0.63 -16.01 1.04
CA ALA A 83 0.74 -16.59 2.38
C ALA A 83 1.45 -15.69 3.38
N TYR A 84 1.09 -15.84 4.66
CA TYR A 84 1.80 -15.22 5.77
C TYR A 84 2.12 -16.23 6.87
N ARG A 85 3.15 -15.92 7.66
CA ARG A 85 3.41 -16.65 8.92
C ARG A 85 2.28 -16.41 9.91
N GLU A 86 1.87 -17.48 10.57
CA GLU A 86 0.95 -17.45 11.72
C GLU A 86 1.68 -18.10 12.92
N GLY A 87 2.15 -17.27 13.84
CA GLY A 87 3.06 -17.69 14.91
C GLY A 87 4.45 -18.07 14.40
N LYS A 88 5.09 -19.04 15.07
CA LYS A 88 6.48 -19.44 14.76
C LYS A 88 6.58 -20.64 13.81
N ARG A 89 5.54 -21.49 13.77
CA ARG A 89 5.59 -22.82 13.13
C ARG A 89 4.48 -23.07 12.11
N LYS A 90 3.64 -22.08 11.83
CA LYS A 90 2.55 -22.21 10.85
C LYS A 90 2.63 -21.08 9.83
N MET A 91 2.05 -21.34 8.67
CA MET A 91 1.70 -20.33 7.69
C MET A 91 0.23 -20.47 7.34
N ILE A 92 -0.39 -19.36 6.99
CA ILE A 92 -1.74 -19.30 6.46
C ILE A 92 -1.66 -18.91 4.99
N ILE A 93 -2.35 -19.66 4.15
CA ILE A 93 -2.47 -19.41 2.71
C ILE A 93 -3.88 -18.87 2.47
N PHE A 94 -3.99 -17.75 1.79
CA PHE A 94 -5.27 -17.11 1.54
C PHE A 94 -5.79 -17.43 0.14
N LYS A 95 -7.09 -17.71 0.03
CA LYS A 95 -7.78 -17.84 -1.26
C LYS A 95 -7.94 -16.47 -1.92
N ASP A 96 -8.38 -15.49 -1.15
CA ASP A 96 -8.61 -14.13 -1.63
C ASP A 96 -7.29 -13.38 -1.76
N VAL A 97 -7.05 -12.78 -2.92
CA VAL A 97 -5.86 -11.98 -3.20
C VAL A 97 -6.17 -10.51 -2.95
N ASP A 98 -5.51 -9.91 -1.96
CA ASP A 98 -5.65 -8.49 -1.64
C ASP A 98 -4.38 -7.75 -2.05
N ILE A 99 -4.50 -6.75 -2.93
CA ILE A 99 -3.36 -6.03 -3.50
C ILE A 99 -3.36 -4.57 -2.98
N PRO A 100 -2.45 -4.20 -2.06
CA PRO A 100 -2.20 -2.83 -1.68
C PRO A 100 -1.49 -2.09 -2.82
N ILE A 101 -2.02 -0.93 -3.20
CA ILE A 101 -1.43 -0.07 -4.21
C ILE A 101 -1.18 1.33 -3.63
N PRO A 102 -0.07 1.98 -3.99
CA PRO A 102 0.09 3.40 -3.74
C PRO A 102 -0.84 4.19 -4.65
N ILE A 103 -1.64 5.08 -4.08
CA ILE A 103 -2.42 6.08 -4.83
C ILE A 103 -2.08 7.48 -4.32
N GLU A 104 -2.05 8.42 -5.24
CA GLU A 104 -1.93 9.84 -4.93
C GLU A 104 -3.34 10.42 -4.76
N VAL A 105 -3.56 11.11 -3.65
CA VAL A 105 -4.82 11.80 -3.34
C VAL A 105 -4.57 13.29 -3.12
N LYS A 106 -5.44 14.13 -3.67
CA LYS A 106 -5.37 15.59 -3.49
C LYS A 106 -6.26 15.99 -2.31
N ILE A 107 -5.69 16.72 -1.34
CA ILE A 107 -6.43 17.27 -0.21
C ILE A 107 -6.08 18.75 -0.05
N GLY A 108 -7.01 19.64 -0.44
CA GLY A 108 -6.69 21.06 -0.64
C GLY A 108 -5.70 21.20 -1.81
N ASP A 109 -4.63 21.95 -1.61
CA ASP A 109 -3.57 22.13 -2.62
C ASP A 109 -2.43 21.12 -2.51
N GLU A 110 -2.42 20.28 -1.47
CA GLU A 110 -1.38 19.29 -1.24
C GLU A 110 -1.77 17.91 -1.78
N ARG A 111 -0.78 17.19 -2.30
CA ARG A 111 -0.92 15.80 -2.74
C ARG A 111 -0.28 14.86 -1.74
N PHE A 112 -0.97 13.79 -1.42
CA PHE A 112 -0.54 12.79 -0.44
C PHE A 112 -0.47 11.41 -1.08
N LEU A 113 0.59 10.69 -0.77
CA LEU A 113 0.70 9.27 -1.08
C LEU A 113 0.00 8.47 0.01
N THR A 114 -0.93 7.60 -0.36
CA THR A 114 -1.57 6.67 0.58
C THR A 114 -1.70 5.29 -0.05
N ALA A 115 -1.69 4.25 0.80
CA ALA A 115 -1.94 2.89 0.35
C ALA A 115 -3.46 2.63 0.29
N TYR A 116 -3.91 2.06 -0.81
CA TYR A 116 -5.28 1.59 -1.00
C TYR A 116 -5.26 0.09 -1.28
N ILE A 117 -6.08 -0.69 -0.56
CA ILE A 117 -6.09 -2.15 -0.70
C ILE A 117 -7.26 -2.55 -1.59
N ILE A 118 -6.95 -3.07 -2.77
CA ILE A 118 -7.93 -3.72 -3.64
C ILE A 118 -8.18 -5.12 -3.09
N ARG A 119 -9.34 -5.28 -2.44
CA ARG A 119 -9.74 -6.56 -1.85
C ARG A 119 -10.21 -7.53 -2.92
N LYS A 120 -9.89 -8.82 -2.75
CA LYS A 120 -10.35 -9.90 -3.65
C LYS A 120 -10.10 -9.58 -5.13
N ALA A 121 -8.91 -9.05 -5.44
CA ALA A 121 -8.53 -8.63 -6.79
C ALA A 121 -8.62 -9.78 -7.81
N ASN A 122 -8.49 -11.02 -7.36
CA ASN A 122 -8.65 -12.23 -8.18
C ASN A 122 -10.09 -12.42 -8.68
N GLU A 123 -11.10 -12.00 -7.91
CA GLU A 123 -12.52 -12.11 -8.27
C GLU A 123 -13.01 -10.94 -9.15
N LYS A 124 -12.25 -9.84 -9.21
CA LYS A 124 -12.63 -8.62 -9.94
C LYS A 124 -12.21 -8.63 -11.41
N THR A 125 -12.99 -7.98 -12.25
CA THR A 125 -12.66 -7.62 -13.63
C THR A 125 -11.71 -6.41 -13.69
N ILE A 126 -11.13 -6.17 -14.87
CA ILE A 126 -10.20 -5.04 -15.08
C ILE A 126 -10.95 -3.71 -14.93
N GLU A 127 -12.20 -3.65 -15.39
CA GLU A 127 -13.11 -2.52 -15.29
C GLU A 127 -13.44 -2.21 -13.82
N GLU A 128 -13.81 -3.23 -13.03
CA GLU A 128 -14.10 -3.04 -11.60
C GLU A 128 -12.88 -2.52 -10.85
N ILE A 129 -11.70 -3.10 -11.10
CA ILE A 129 -10.45 -2.62 -10.51
C ILE A 129 -10.18 -1.17 -10.94
N THR A 130 -10.35 -0.84 -12.22
CA THR A 130 -10.11 0.51 -12.75
C THR A 130 -11.04 1.53 -12.09
N ASN A 131 -12.33 1.21 -11.99
CA ASN A 131 -13.33 2.05 -11.36
C ASN A 131 -13.04 2.23 -9.86
N GLU A 132 -12.63 1.17 -9.17
CA GLU A 132 -12.26 1.23 -7.76
C GLU A 132 -11.06 2.16 -7.51
N ILE A 133 -10.01 2.07 -8.34
CA ILE A 133 -8.83 2.95 -8.27
C ILE A 133 -9.24 4.41 -8.49
N ARG A 134 -10.02 4.70 -9.53
CA ARG A 134 -10.46 6.07 -9.83
C ARG A 134 -11.35 6.64 -8.73
N ASN A 135 -12.26 5.83 -8.21
CA ASN A 135 -13.11 6.20 -7.09
C ASN A 135 -12.29 6.46 -5.82
N ALA A 136 -11.21 5.72 -5.59
CA ALA A 136 -10.32 5.95 -4.46
C ALA A 136 -9.49 7.23 -4.62
N GLN A 137 -9.15 7.61 -5.85
CA GLN A 137 -8.45 8.88 -6.16
C GLN A 137 -9.38 10.09 -6.08
N SER A 138 -10.64 9.97 -6.54
CA SER A 138 -11.60 11.07 -6.62
C SER A 138 -12.29 11.37 -5.29
N LYS A 139 -12.58 10.34 -4.48
CA LYS A 139 -13.07 10.51 -3.11
C LYS A 139 -11.91 10.97 -2.26
N GLY A 140 -11.71 12.29 -2.19
CA GLY A 140 -10.73 12.96 -1.34
C GLY A 140 -10.66 12.25 0.02
N ILE A 141 -9.59 11.48 0.22
CA ILE A 141 -9.39 10.75 1.45
C ILE A 141 -9.18 11.80 2.53
N ASP A 142 -10.02 11.81 3.56
CA ASP A 142 -9.92 12.74 4.68
C ASP A 142 -8.47 12.78 5.22
N LYS A 143 -7.96 13.96 5.62
CA LYS A 143 -6.56 14.14 6.11
C LYS A 143 -6.20 13.16 7.22
N SER A 144 -7.20 12.72 7.99
CA SER A 144 -7.09 11.74 9.07
C SER A 144 -6.86 10.29 8.60
N LYS A 145 -7.17 9.99 7.33
CA LYS A 145 -7.13 8.65 6.69
C LYS A 145 -5.93 8.45 5.75
N VAL A 146 -5.03 9.43 5.68
CA VAL A 146 -3.79 9.39 4.86
C VAL A 146 -2.79 8.31 5.33
N VAL A 147 -3.04 7.69 6.49
CA VAL A 147 -2.34 6.45 6.88
C VAL A 147 -3.19 5.24 6.48
N ALA A 148 -3.03 4.83 5.22
CA ALA A 148 -3.12 3.46 4.68
C ALA A 148 -4.37 2.58 4.94
N ILE A 149 -5.36 3.01 5.73
CA ILE A 149 -6.45 2.13 6.15
C ILE A 149 -7.74 2.94 6.11
N LYS A 150 -8.52 2.71 5.06
CA LYS A 150 -9.94 3.00 5.09
C LYS A 150 -10.52 2.25 6.29
N ASP A 151 -11.12 3.00 7.21
CA ASP A 151 -11.71 2.53 8.47
C ASP A 151 -10.68 2.01 9.49
N LEU A 152 -9.80 2.90 9.96
CA LEU A 152 -9.03 2.68 11.17
C LEU A 152 -9.98 2.26 12.31
N THR A 153 -9.86 1.01 12.71
CA THR A 153 -10.46 0.48 13.93
C THR A 153 -10.06 1.36 15.11
N LEU A 154 -10.88 1.39 16.17
CA LEU A 154 -10.58 2.17 17.38
C LEU A 154 -9.16 1.88 17.89
N PHE A 155 -8.74 0.62 17.83
CA PHE A 155 -7.39 0.18 18.15
C PHE A 155 -6.31 0.89 17.31
N GLU A 156 -6.45 0.95 16.00
CA GLU A 156 -5.44 1.56 15.12
C GLU A 156 -5.32 3.07 15.32
N ARG A 157 -6.44 3.76 15.56
CA ARG A 157 -6.42 5.19 15.91
C ARG A 157 -5.63 5.45 17.20
N VAL A 158 -5.82 4.61 18.21
CA VAL A 158 -5.08 4.68 19.47
C VAL A 158 -3.60 4.38 19.24
N VAL A 159 -3.27 3.33 18.50
CA VAL A 159 -1.87 2.96 18.18
C VAL A 159 -1.17 4.07 17.39
N LEU A 160 -1.81 4.68 16.39
CA LEU A 160 -1.21 5.79 15.61
C LEU A 160 -0.94 7.03 16.47
N LYS A 161 -1.73 7.25 17.52
CA LYS A 161 -1.53 8.34 18.50
C LYS A 161 -0.63 7.95 19.68
N SER A 162 -0.15 6.72 19.76
CA SER A 162 0.78 6.30 20.81
C SER A 162 2.23 6.79 20.57
N PRO A 163 3.09 6.79 21.60
CA PRO A 163 4.53 7.01 21.47
C PRO A 163 5.21 5.96 20.58
N LEU A 164 6.38 6.30 20.03
CA LEU A 164 7.11 5.44 19.08
C LEU A 164 7.46 4.06 19.65
N PHE A 165 7.79 3.95 20.93
CA PHE A 165 8.16 2.67 21.55
C PHE A 165 6.97 1.70 21.58
N ILE A 166 5.75 2.18 21.87
CA ILE A 166 4.52 1.36 21.85
C ILE A 166 4.26 0.86 20.43
N LYS A 167 4.35 1.73 19.42
CA LYS A 167 4.18 1.33 18.02
C LYS A 167 5.18 0.25 17.59
N LYS A 168 6.45 0.37 18.00
CA LYS A 168 7.48 -0.64 17.75
C LYS A 168 7.12 -1.99 18.39
N ILE A 169 6.62 -1.98 19.62
CA ILE A 169 6.16 -3.20 20.30
C ILE A 169 4.98 -3.82 19.56
N VAL A 170 3.97 -3.03 19.20
CA VAL A 170 2.79 -3.50 18.46
C VAL A 170 3.20 -4.12 17.12
N LEU A 171 4.04 -3.46 16.33
CA LEU A 171 4.56 -3.99 15.06
C LEU A 171 5.30 -5.32 15.25
N LYS A 172 6.15 -5.42 16.28
CA LYS A 172 6.87 -6.66 16.61
C LYS A 172 5.91 -7.79 16.98
N MET A 173 4.84 -7.49 17.73
CA MET A 173 3.84 -8.48 18.16
C MET A 173 2.93 -8.94 17.02
N THR A 174 2.63 -8.08 16.04
CA THR A 174 1.75 -8.41 14.91
C THR A 174 2.49 -8.96 13.69
N ARG A 175 3.82 -8.89 13.66
CA ARG A 175 4.67 -9.34 12.54
C ARG A 175 4.36 -10.75 12.05
N ASN A 176 4.09 -11.67 12.97
CA ASN A 176 3.83 -13.08 12.66
C ASN A 176 2.34 -13.44 12.79
N LYS A 177 1.43 -12.47 12.66
CA LYS A 177 -0.02 -12.71 12.67
C LYS A 177 -0.55 -12.46 11.26
N GLY A 178 -0.60 -13.50 10.44
CA GLY A 178 -1.01 -13.43 9.04
C GLY A 178 -2.43 -12.91 8.87
N ILE A 179 -3.37 -13.32 9.73
CA ILE A 179 -4.75 -12.82 9.70
C ILE A 179 -4.80 -11.30 9.94
N PHE A 180 -4.05 -10.82 10.93
CA PHE A 180 -3.94 -9.39 11.22
C PHE A 180 -3.34 -8.63 10.03
N LYS A 181 -2.27 -9.17 9.42
CA LYS A 181 -1.65 -8.56 8.25
C LYS A 181 -2.58 -8.49 7.06
N LYS A 182 -3.31 -9.56 6.72
CA LYS A 182 -4.31 -9.52 5.65
C LYS A 182 -5.35 -8.44 5.92
N LYS A 183 -5.90 -8.39 7.13
CA LYS A 183 -6.92 -7.40 7.50
C LYS A 183 -6.45 -5.95 7.30
N HIS A 184 -5.21 -5.62 7.63
CA HIS A 184 -4.74 -4.23 7.67
C HIS A 184 -3.80 -3.82 6.54
N MET A 185 -3.18 -4.77 5.84
CA MET A 185 -2.13 -4.53 4.83
C MET A 185 -2.38 -5.23 3.49
N GLY A 186 -3.35 -6.14 3.40
CA GLY A 186 -3.50 -7.01 2.24
C GLY A 186 -2.52 -8.20 2.27
N THR A 187 -2.42 -8.96 1.18
CA THR A 187 -1.67 -10.22 1.14
C THR A 187 -0.47 -10.22 0.21
N VAL A 188 -0.50 -9.41 -0.85
CA VAL A 188 0.58 -9.27 -1.84
C VAL A 188 1.34 -7.97 -1.63
#